data_AF-A0A2U3NLZ5-F1
#
_entry.id   AF-A0A2U3NLZ5-F1
#
_cell.length_a   1.000
_cell.length_b   1.000
_cell.length_c   1.000
_cell.angle_alpha   90.00
_cell.angle_beta   90.00
_cell.angle_gamma   90.00
#
_symmetry.space_group_name_H-M   'P 1'
#
loop_
_entity.id
_entity.type
_entity.pdbx_description
1 polymer ?
#
loop_
_entity_poly.entity_id
_entity_poly.type
_entity_poly.pdbx_seq_one_letter_code
_entity_poly.pdbx_strand_id
1 'polypeptide(L)'
;MNATRAIDLEDADGLLAADRDGLLRAASSAGAQVRAIAAAVDEGALETLRSSDRARSVIWVAGRGSAESAGAMLAATLGGAASAPITVLSEAPPWVGPLDVLVVATDDPGDPAIVGAAATGVRRGARVVVAAPYEGPLRDSTAGRTAVLAPRLPVPDEFGLCRYLAAGLATLHAVDPRLSIDLAALADELDAEALRNSAARDLFTNPAKTIAARLSEHHVALAGDGAGMLALARHGSSTMLRVAHHVVAAAGLADAVVALRSTAGFGSGLDQAASSADALFHDEEFDGPLPERLRVLALTLTDDRTVTAARVAGLDDAYLVTAQDVPDAPQPSTGAGRAEQQLAVLAVRLEMAAVYLRLVRG
;
A
#
# COMPACT_ATOMS: atom_id res chain seq x y z
N MET A 1 30.11 -18.61 12.17
CA MET A 1 28.66 -18.88 12.16
C MET A 1 28.06 -18.19 13.37
N ASN A 2 27.68 -16.92 13.25
CA ASN A 2 26.89 -16.28 14.31
C ASN A 2 25.49 -16.87 14.19
N ALA A 3 25.08 -17.65 15.18
CA ALA A 3 23.69 -18.01 15.35
C ALA A 3 22.95 -16.72 15.73
N THR A 4 22.49 -15.98 14.73
CA THR A 4 21.49 -14.93 14.93
C THR A 4 20.31 -15.65 15.58
N ARG A 5 20.04 -15.38 16.86
CA ARG A 5 18.83 -15.87 17.52
C ARG A 5 17.67 -15.30 16.71
N ALA A 6 16.99 -16.15 15.93
CA ALA A 6 15.73 -15.78 15.31
C ALA A 6 14.78 -15.38 16.45
N ILE A 7 14.28 -14.16 16.40
CA ILE A 7 13.34 -13.65 17.40
C ILE A 7 11.98 -14.24 17.05
N ASP A 8 11.28 -14.81 18.03
CA ASP A 8 9.93 -15.33 17.82
C ASP A 8 8.95 -14.17 17.61
N LEU A 9 8.00 -14.31 16.68
CA LEU A 9 6.90 -13.35 16.50
C LEU A 9 6.05 -13.21 17.77
N GLU A 10 6.03 -14.21 18.65
CA GLU A 10 5.33 -14.16 19.94
C GLU A 10 6.17 -13.52 21.07
N ASP A 11 7.48 -13.30 20.86
CA ASP A 11 8.35 -12.60 21.81
C ASP A 11 8.25 -11.08 21.64
N ALA A 12 7.20 -10.48 22.21
CA ALA A 12 6.95 -9.04 22.13
C ALA A 12 8.13 -8.18 22.64
N ASP A 13 8.75 -8.58 23.75
CA ASP A 13 9.90 -7.86 24.32
C ASP A 13 11.13 -7.99 23.41
N GLY A 14 11.35 -9.18 22.84
CA GLY A 14 12.39 -9.42 21.83
C GLY A 14 12.22 -8.56 20.58
N LEU A 15 11.00 -8.47 20.04
CA LEU A 15 10.69 -7.61 18.89
C LEU A 15 10.95 -6.14 19.19
N LEU A 16 10.52 -5.64 20.35
CA LEU A 16 10.75 -4.25 20.76
C LEU A 16 12.24 -3.95 20.99
N ALA A 17 12.98 -4.89 21.58
CA ALA A 17 14.42 -4.74 21.80
C ALA A 17 15.23 -4.76 20.48
N ALA A 18 14.72 -5.44 19.46
CA ALA A 18 15.35 -5.52 18.14
C ALA A 18 15.07 -4.29 17.25
N ASP A 19 13.97 -3.57 17.49
CA ASP A 19 13.58 -2.38 16.70
C ASP A 19 14.41 -1.13 17.01
N ARG A 20 15.72 -1.20 16.75
CA ARG A 20 16.68 -0.12 17.02
C ARG A 20 16.48 1.11 16.12
N ASP A 21 15.93 0.89 14.93
CA ASP A 21 15.68 1.93 13.94
C ASP A 21 14.28 2.58 14.10
N GLY A 22 13.46 2.09 15.03
CA GLY A 22 12.12 2.62 15.31
C GLY A 22 11.10 2.36 14.19
N LEU A 23 11.27 1.27 13.44
CA LEU A 23 10.44 0.88 12.31
C LEU A 23 9.01 0.53 12.72
N LEU A 24 8.81 -0.09 13.89
CA LEU A 24 7.45 -0.38 14.39
C LEU A 24 6.68 0.91 14.63
N ARG A 25 7.34 1.92 15.21
CA ARG A 25 6.75 3.24 15.41
C ARG A 25 6.47 3.93 14.06
N ALA A 26 7.42 3.86 13.12
CA ALA A 26 7.25 4.46 11.80
C ALA A 26 6.06 3.85 11.04
N ALA A 27 5.99 2.53 10.95
CA ALA A 27 4.87 1.81 10.31
C ALA A 27 3.52 2.06 11.01
N SER A 28 3.53 2.25 12.33
CA SER A 28 2.32 2.58 13.10
C SER A 28 1.89 4.05 12.99
N SER A 29 2.64 4.90 12.28
CA SER A 29 2.36 6.35 12.18
C SER A 29 1.41 6.72 11.04
N ALA A 30 0.78 5.75 10.37
CA ALA A 30 -0.10 5.98 9.22
C ALA A 30 -1.27 6.94 9.55
N GLY A 31 -2.04 6.69 10.61
CA GLY A 31 -3.14 7.57 11.00
C GLY A 31 -2.67 8.97 11.40
N ALA A 32 -1.54 9.09 12.11
CA ALA A 32 -0.92 10.38 12.41
C ALA A 32 -0.54 11.18 11.14
N GLN A 33 0.00 10.51 10.11
CA GLN A 33 0.29 11.14 8.82
C GLN A 33 -0.99 11.65 8.12
N VAL A 34 -2.08 10.87 8.16
CA VAL A 34 -3.37 11.31 7.59
C VAL A 34 -3.93 12.51 8.36
N ARG A 35 -3.87 12.52 9.70
CA ARG A 35 -4.30 13.69 10.50
C ARG A 35 -3.47 14.93 10.21
N ALA A 36 -2.17 14.78 9.97
CA ALA A 36 -1.31 15.90 9.61
C ALA A 36 -1.76 16.55 8.28
N ILE A 37 -2.22 15.74 7.31
CA ILE A 37 -2.80 16.24 6.06
C ILE A 37 -4.15 16.91 6.32
N ALA A 38 -5.04 16.27 7.10
CA ALA A 38 -6.34 16.86 7.46
C ALA A 38 -6.18 18.23 8.12
N ALA A 39 -5.28 18.35 9.09
CA ALA A 39 -4.96 19.62 9.75
C ALA A 39 -4.43 20.67 8.75
N ALA A 40 -3.58 20.28 7.79
CA ALA A 40 -3.12 21.20 6.75
C ALA A 40 -4.28 21.72 5.88
N VAL A 41 -5.24 20.86 5.55
CA VAL A 41 -6.43 21.23 4.78
C VAL A 41 -7.32 22.18 5.57
N ASP A 42 -7.55 21.92 6.87
CA ASP A 42 -8.33 22.76 7.77
C ASP A 42 -7.69 24.15 7.96
N GLU A 43 -6.36 24.22 7.96
CA GLU A 43 -5.58 25.47 7.96
C GLU A 43 -5.59 26.21 6.61
N GLY A 44 -6.24 25.65 5.58
CA GLY A 44 -6.41 26.30 4.27
C GLY A 44 -5.33 25.99 3.24
N ALA A 45 -4.53 24.92 3.41
CA ALA A 45 -3.46 24.56 2.48
C ALA A 45 -3.93 24.36 1.02
N LEU A 46 -5.21 24.02 0.83
CA LEU A 46 -5.83 23.78 -0.47
C LEU A 46 -6.80 24.89 -0.92
N GLU A 47 -6.82 26.06 -0.26
CA GLU A 47 -7.76 27.14 -0.59
C GLU A 47 -7.64 27.59 -2.04
N THR A 48 -6.42 27.59 -2.60
CA THR A 48 -6.14 27.95 -3.99
C THR A 48 -6.73 26.99 -5.02
N LEU A 49 -7.18 25.80 -4.61
CA LEU A 49 -7.86 24.85 -5.49
C LEU A 49 -9.36 25.14 -5.64
N ARG A 50 -9.96 25.83 -4.66
CA ARG A 50 -11.39 26.16 -4.65
C ARG A 50 -11.66 27.18 -5.75
N SER A 51 -12.20 26.69 -6.86
CA SER A 51 -12.63 27.49 -8.00
C SER A 51 -14.09 27.18 -8.31
N SER A 52 -14.82 28.15 -8.86
CA SER A 52 -16.14 27.90 -9.44
C SER A 52 -16.07 26.94 -10.64
N ASP A 53 -14.91 26.84 -11.28
CA ASP A 53 -14.70 26.05 -12.49
C ASP A 53 -14.27 24.62 -12.15
N ARG A 54 -15.01 23.66 -12.72
CA ARG A 54 -14.72 22.23 -12.63
C ARG A 54 -13.37 21.93 -13.27
N ALA A 55 -12.58 21.08 -12.62
CA ALA A 55 -11.33 20.58 -13.19
C ALA A 55 -11.60 19.74 -14.45
N ARG A 56 -10.83 19.98 -15.51
CA ARG A 56 -10.84 19.15 -16.72
C ARG A 56 -10.20 17.79 -16.47
N SER A 57 -9.13 17.77 -15.69
CA SER A 57 -8.39 16.56 -15.31
C SER A 57 -7.68 16.78 -13.98
N VAL A 58 -7.42 15.67 -13.27
CA VAL A 58 -6.51 15.62 -12.12
C VAL A 58 -5.32 14.77 -12.54
N ILE A 59 -4.15 15.38 -12.59
CA ILE A 59 -2.92 14.77 -13.07
C ILE A 59 -2.03 14.53 -11.86
N TRP A 60 -1.79 13.27 -11.54
CA TRP A 60 -0.87 12.85 -10.48
C TRP A 60 0.49 12.54 -11.09
N VAL A 61 1.49 13.36 -10.79
CA VAL A 61 2.88 13.16 -11.24
C VAL A 61 3.71 12.62 -10.09
N ALA A 62 4.16 11.38 -10.25
CA ALA A 62 5.06 10.70 -9.34
C ALA A 62 5.95 9.74 -10.14
N GLY A 63 7.25 9.71 -9.82
CA GLY A 63 8.22 8.90 -10.56
C GLY A 63 8.52 7.53 -9.96
N ARG A 64 8.23 7.33 -8.66
CA ARG A 64 8.61 6.11 -7.92
C ARG A 64 7.86 5.94 -6.61
N GLY A 65 7.99 4.74 -6.05
CA GLY A 65 7.77 4.46 -4.63
C GLY A 65 6.33 4.62 -4.15
N SER A 66 6.18 5.06 -2.90
CA SER A 66 4.89 5.20 -2.22
C SER A 66 4.00 6.24 -2.91
N ALA A 67 4.58 7.30 -3.48
CA ALA A 67 3.85 8.34 -4.21
C ALA A 67 3.21 7.81 -5.50
N GLU A 68 3.94 7.01 -6.29
CA GLU A 68 3.41 6.38 -7.50
C GLU A 68 2.28 5.40 -7.17
N SER A 69 2.49 4.58 -6.13
CA SER A 69 1.51 3.60 -5.67
C SER A 69 0.19 4.27 -5.23
N ALA A 70 0.28 5.36 -4.47
CA ALA A 70 -0.90 6.14 -4.08
C ALA A 70 -1.68 6.67 -5.29
N GLY A 71 -0.99 7.23 -6.29
CA GLY A 71 -1.61 7.71 -7.53
C GLY A 71 -2.38 6.61 -8.26
N ALA A 72 -1.77 5.44 -8.40
CA ALA A 72 -2.40 4.28 -9.04
C ALA A 72 -3.64 3.79 -8.27
N MET A 73 -3.56 3.76 -6.93
CA MET A 73 -4.69 3.42 -6.07
C MET A 73 -5.84 4.42 -6.19
N LEU A 74 -5.54 5.73 -6.19
CA LEU A 74 -6.54 6.79 -6.36
C LEU A 74 -7.24 6.71 -7.72
N ALA A 75 -6.47 6.55 -8.80
CA ALA A 75 -7.02 6.42 -10.15
C ALA A 75 -7.92 5.18 -10.27
N ALA A 76 -7.52 4.05 -9.69
CA ALA A 76 -8.28 2.80 -9.73
C ALA A 76 -9.57 2.85 -8.88
N THR A 77 -9.54 3.51 -7.72
CA THR A 77 -10.67 3.50 -6.77
C THR A 77 -11.67 4.64 -7.02
N LEU A 78 -11.19 5.82 -7.40
CA LEU A 78 -12.02 7.01 -7.57
C LEU A 78 -12.24 7.43 -9.01
N GLY A 79 -11.54 6.82 -9.99
CA GLY A 79 -11.66 7.19 -11.40
C GLY A 79 -13.08 7.04 -11.97
N GLY A 80 -13.89 6.11 -11.45
CA GLY A 80 -15.29 5.92 -11.85
C GLY A 80 -16.28 6.88 -11.17
N ALA A 81 -15.91 7.48 -10.03
CA ALA A 81 -16.78 8.34 -9.23
C ALA A 81 -16.46 9.84 -9.39
N ALA A 82 -15.19 10.17 -9.65
CA ALA A 82 -14.70 11.54 -9.76
C ALA A 82 -15.30 12.27 -10.96
N SER A 83 -15.52 13.57 -10.79
CA SER A 83 -15.96 14.47 -11.87
C SER A 83 -14.90 14.68 -12.96
N ALA A 84 -13.64 14.32 -12.72
CA ALA A 84 -12.57 14.51 -13.67
C ALA A 84 -11.74 13.22 -13.77
N PRO A 85 -11.22 12.88 -14.97
CA PRO A 85 -10.31 11.77 -15.10
C PRO A 85 -9.06 11.99 -14.25
N ILE A 86 -8.63 10.93 -13.56
CA ILE A 86 -7.41 10.88 -12.78
C ILE A 86 -6.34 10.21 -13.64
N THR A 87 -5.29 10.93 -13.99
CA THR A 87 -4.20 10.40 -14.83
C THR A 87 -2.90 10.37 -14.02
N VAL A 88 -2.25 9.21 -13.97
CA VAL A 88 -0.95 9.04 -13.30
C VAL A 88 0.15 9.07 -14.35
N LEU A 89 1.13 9.96 -14.17
CA LEU A 89 2.24 10.18 -15.11
C LEU A 89 3.56 10.33 -14.35
N SER A 90 4.68 10.16 -15.05
CA SER A 90 6.01 10.46 -14.51
C SER A 90 6.48 11.89 -14.77
N GLU A 91 5.82 12.61 -15.70
CA GLU A 91 6.14 13.98 -16.10
C GLU A 91 4.87 14.78 -16.42
N ALA A 92 4.98 16.12 -16.45
CA ALA A 92 3.86 16.96 -16.84
C ALA A 92 3.51 16.79 -18.33
N PRO A 93 2.24 16.50 -18.68
CA PRO A 93 1.87 16.25 -20.06
C PRO A 93 1.89 17.53 -20.90
N PRO A 94 2.12 17.44 -22.23
CA PRO A 94 2.19 18.59 -23.12
C PRO A 94 0.84 19.30 -23.33
N TRP A 95 -0.25 18.80 -22.78
CA TRP A 95 -1.58 19.42 -22.81
C TRP A 95 -2.00 20.04 -21.47
N VAL A 96 -1.16 19.95 -20.42
CA VAL A 96 -1.47 20.55 -19.10
C VAL A 96 -1.72 22.05 -19.24
N GLY A 97 -2.76 22.55 -18.58
CA GLY A 97 -3.18 23.95 -18.69
C GLY A 97 -4.13 24.41 -17.58
N PRO A 98 -4.77 25.58 -17.75
CA PRO A 98 -5.46 26.28 -16.66
C PRO A 98 -6.66 25.57 -16.04
N LEU A 99 -7.27 24.63 -16.76
CA LEU A 99 -8.40 23.85 -16.26
C LEU A 99 -7.98 22.57 -15.55
N ASP A 100 -6.69 22.23 -15.53
CA ASP A 100 -6.20 21.01 -14.89
C ASP A 100 -5.73 21.28 -13.46
N VAL A 101 -5.75 20.21 -12.67
CA VAL A 101 -5.12 20.15 -11.35
C VAL A 101 -3.93 19.21 -11.46
N LEU A 102 -2.74 19.72 -11.21
CA LEU A 102 -1.49 18.97 -11.25
C LEU A 102 -1.01 18.72 -9.82
N VAL A 103 -1.00 17.46 -9.39
CA VAL A 103 -0.40 17.05 -8.12
C VAL A 103 0.98 16.52 -8.40
N VAL A 104 2.01 17.10 -7.79
CA VAL A 104 3.36 16.54 -7.78
C VAL A 104 3.61 15.89 -6.42
N ALA A 105 3.97 14.61 -6.42
CA ALA A 105 4.17 13.83 -5.19
C ALA A 105 5.53 13.15 -5.22
N THR A 106 6.36 13.43 -4.21
CA THR A 106 7.72 12.90 -4.08
C THR A 106 8.24 13.05 -2.66
N ASP A 107 9.20 12.22 -2.29
CA ASP A 107 10.04 12.37 -1.10
C ASP A 107 11.33 13.14 -1.40
N ASP A 108 11.70 13.24 -2.68
CA ASP A 108 12.89 13.89 -3.18
C ASP A 108 12.54 15.22 -3.88
N PRO A 109 12.65 16.37 -3.18
CA PRO A 109 12.36 17.67 -3.76
C PRO A 109 13.40 18.13 -4.80
N GLY A 110 14.49 17.37 -4.99
CA GLY A 110 15.52 17.60 -6.00
C GLY A 110 15.28 16.87 -7.32
N ASP A 111 14.29 15.97 -7.40
CA ASP A 111 14.02 15.18 -8.60
C ASP A 111 13.73 16.09 -9.82
N PRO A 112 14.58 16.07 -10.87
CA PRO A 112 14.42 16.96 -12.03
C PRO A 112 13.09 16.79 -12.77
N ALA A 113 12.53 15.57 -12.83
CA ALA A 113 11.26 15.32 -13.49
C ALA A 113 10.11 15.96 -12.71
N ILE A 114 10.14 15.84 -11.38
CA ILE A 114 9.13 16.43 -10.49
C ILE A 114 9.22 17.95 -10.48
N VAL A 115 10.43 18.51 -10.34
CA VAL A 115 10.69 19.94 -10.39
C VAL A 115 10.26 20.51 -11.75
N GLY A 116 10.61 19.83 -12.84
CA GLY A 116 10.21 20.18 -14.20
C GLY A 116 8.69 20.16 -14.40
N ALA A 117 8.01 19.16 -13.83
CA ALA A 117 6.55 19.05 -13.88
C ALA A 117 5.87 20.18 -13.12
N ALA A 118 6.30 20.47 -11.88
CA ALA A 118 5.76 21.56 -11.06
C ALA A 118 5.93 22.92 -11.76
N ALA A 119 7.13 23.20 -12.27
CA ALA A 119 7.43 24.41 -13.00
C ALA A 119 6.59 24.55 -14.28
N THR A 120 6.37 23.43 -15.00
CA THR A 120 5.54 23.40 -16.20
C THR A 120 4.06 23.67 -15.88
N GLY A 121 3.52 23.07 -14.82
CA GLY A 121 2.17 23.31 -14.36
C GLY A 121 1.93 24.79 -14.04
N VAL A 122 2.83 25.38 -13.24
CA VAL A 122 2.75 26.81 -12.89
C VAL A 122 2.86 27.70 -14.13
N ARG A 123 3.84 27.46 -15.02
CA ARG A 123 4.01 28.27 -16.25
C ARG A 123 2.78 28.21 -17.18
N ARG A 124 2.07 27.09 -17.19
CA ARG A 124 0.88 26.87 -18.02
C ARG A 124 -0.43 27.19 -17.32
N GLY A 125 -0.37 27.71 -16.10
CA GLY A 125 -1.52 28.17 -15.33
C GLY A 125 -2.35 27.05 -14.71
N ALA A 126 -1.88 25.80 -14.69
CA ALA A 126 -2.57 24.73 -13.98
C ALA A 126 -2.59 25.01 -12.47
N ARG A 127 -3.61 24.49 -11.78
CA ARG A 127 -3.65 24.51 -10.32
C ARG A 127 -2.70 23.45 -9.79
N VAL A 128 -1.60 23.84 -9.17
CA VAL A 128 -0.55 22.91 -8.76
C VAL A 128 -0.61 22.64 -7.26
N VAL A 129 -0.61 21.35 -6.89
CA VAL A 129 -0.49 20.84 -5.52
C VAL A 129 0.85 20.15 -5.36
N VAL A 130 1.57 20.46 -4.29
CA VAL A 130 2.84 19.82 -3.94
C VAL A 130 2.64 18.95 -2.70
N ALA A 131 2.70 17.63 -2.86
CA ALA A 131 2.70 16.65 -1.78
C ALA A 131 4.12 16.14 -1.54
N ALA A 132 5.01 17.02 -1.07
CA ALA A 132 6.45 16.76 -0.91
C ALA A 132 7.07 17.74 0.11
N PRO A 133 8.28 17.47 0.66
CA PRO A 133 9.07 18.49 1.33
C PRO A 133 9.19 19.74 0.45
N TYR A 134 8.72 20.89 0.94
CA TYR A 134 8.63 22.11 0.12
C TYR A 134 9.85 23.00 0.31
N GLU A 135 10.98 22.53 -0.20
CA GLU A 135 12.29 23.15 -0.07
C GLU A 135 13.09 23.03 -1.38
N GLY A 136 14.25 23.70 -1.42
CA GLY A 136 15.19 23.58 -2.53
C GLY A 136 14.59 23.88 -3.93
N PRO A 137 15.01 23.14 -4.97
CA PRO A 137 14.59 23.40 -6.36
C PRO A 137 13.07 23.37 -6.58
N LEU A 138 12.34 22.52 -5.85
CA LEU A 138 10.89 22.43 -5.95
C LEU A 138 10.19 23.71 -5.49
N ARG A 139 10.65 24.30 -4.38
CA ARG A 139 10.15 25.60 -3.90
C ARG A 139 10.53 26.75 -4.82
N ASP A 140 11.77 26.78 -5.28
CA ASP A 140 12.29 27.89 -6.09
C ASP A 140 11.64 27.95 -7.48
N SER A 141 11.41 26.80 -8.10
CA SER A 141 10.82 26.69 -9.45
C SER A 141 9.34 27.06 -9.52
N THR A 142 8.62 26.99 -8.40
CA THR A 142 7.18 27.25 -8.33
C THR A 142 6.84 28.65 -7.83
N ALA A 143 7.80 29.31 -7.16
CA ALA A 143 7.71 30.69 -6.66
C ALA A 143 6.47 30.93 -5.76
N GLY A 144 6.07 29.93 -4.97
CA GLY A 144 4.95 30.06 -4.03
C GLY A 144 3.55 30.04 -4.65
N ARG A 145 3.42 29.71 -5.94
CA ARG A 145 2.12 29.66 -6.66
C ARG A 145 1.47 28.28 -6.62
N THR A 146 1.63 27.58 -5.50
CA THR A 146 1.20 26.19 -5.33
C THR A 146 0.45 26.02 -4.02
N ALA A 147 -0.48 25.07 -3.98
CA ALA A 147 -0.97 24.50 -2.74
C ALA A 147 0.08 23.51 -2.21
N VAL A 148 0.40 23.55 -0.92
CA VAL A 148 1.50 22.75 -0.36
C VAL A 148 0.99 21.87 0.79
N LEU A 149 1.12 20.57 0.60
CA LEU A 149 0.86 19.51 1.59
C LEU A 149 2.20 18.85 1.98
N ALA A 150 3.08 19.65 2.61
CA ALA A 150 4.39 19.18 3.05
C ALA A 150 4.27 18.17 4.22
N PRO A 151 5.18 17.17 4.31
CA PRO A 151 5.21 16.25 5.45
C PRO A 151 5.46 17.02 6.75
N ARG A 152 4.60 16.79 7.76
CA ARG A 152 4.71 17.42 9.10
C ARG A 152 5.26 16.47 10.17
N LEU A 153 5.43 15.20 9.83
CA LEU A 153 5.94 14.15 10.70
C LEU A 153 7.19 13.54 10.07
N PRO A 154 8.25 13.25 10.85
CA PRO A 154 9.44 12.57 10.36
C PRO A 154 9.17 11.06 10.24
N VAL A 155 8.52 10.66 9.16
CA VAL A 155 8.27 9.25 8.82
C VAL A 155 9.07 8.89 7.56
N PRO A 156 9.85 7.81 7.55
CA PRO A 156 10.55 7.32 6.35
C PRO A 156 9.59 7.09 5.17
N ASP A 157 10.04 7.34 3.93
CA ASP A 157 9.17 7.26 2.74
C ASP A 157 8.64 5.85 2.48
N GLU A 158 9.32 4.81 2.97
CA GLU A 158 8.83 3.42 2.95
C GLU A 158 7.43 3.29 3.56
N PHE A 159 7.10 4.13 4.54
CA PHE A 159 5.82 4.17 5.24
C PHE A 159 4.98 5.41 4.88
N GLY A 160 5.31 6.05 3.75
CA GLY A 160 4.70 7.30 3.28
C GLY A 160 3.41 7.11 2.48
N LEU A 161 2.99 5.87 2.16
CA LEU A 161 1.86 5.62 1.26
C LEU A 161 0.56 6.30 1.74
N CYS A 162 0.21 6.15 3.01
CA CYS A 162 -1.00 6.74 3.57
C CYS A 162 -0.97 8.28 3.55
N ARG A 163 0.21 8.91 3.67
CA ARG A 163 0.36 10.37 3.51
C ARG A 163 0.02 10.81 2.09
N TYR A 164 0.57 10.15 1.08
CA TYR A 164 0.28 10.49 -0.32
C TYR A 164 -1.17 10.19 -0.68
N LEU A 165 -1.72 9.07 -0.22
CA LEU A 165 -3.12 8.73 -0.41
C LEU A 165 -4.02 9.82 0.20
N ALA A 166 -3.77 10.24 1.44
CA ALA A 166 -4.52 11.33 2.07
C ALA A 166 -4.38 12.67 1.33
N ALA A 167 -3.19 13.00 0.82
CA ALA A 167 -2.98 14.21 0.03
C ALA A 167 -3.78 14.19 -1.29
N GLY A 168 -3.84 13.04 -1.95
CA GLY A 168 -4.66 12.86 -3.15
C GLY A 168 -6.16 12.88 -2.86
N LEU A 169 -6.60 12.21 -1.80
CA LEU A 169 -7.99 12.26 -1.33
C LEU A 169 -8.42 13.70 -0.98
N ALA A 170 -7.59 14.43 -0.23
CA ALA A 170 -7.81 15.84 0.08
C ALA A 170 -7.94 16.69 -1.18
N THR A 171 -7.03 16.50 -2.13
CA THR A 171 -7.03 17.22 -3.40
C THR A 171 -8.29 16.93 -4.21
N LEU A 172 -8.66 15.65 -4.32
CA LEU A 172 -9.87 15.22 -5.03
C LEU A 172 -11.14 15.78 -4.39
N HIS A 173 -11.22 15.80 -3.06
CA HIS A 173 -12.33 16.41 -2.35
C HIS A 173 -12.41 17.92 -2.58
N ALA A 174 -11.27 18.62 -2.58
CA ALA A 174 -11.22 20.06 -2.81
C ALA A 174 -11.69 20.46 -4.23
N VAL A 175 -11.48 19.60 -5.22
CA VAL A 175 -11.87 19.85 -6.63
C VAL A 175 -13.23 19.27 -6.99
N ASP A 176 -13.69 18.25 -6.27
CA ASP A 176 -15.01 17.63 -6.42
C ASP A 176 -15.61 17.32 -5.04
N PRO A 177 -16.28 18.30 -4.40
CA PRO A 177 -16.87 18.15 -3.07
C PRO A 177 -17.96 17.07 -2.97
N ARG A 178 -18.43 16.53 -4.10
CA ARG A 178 -19.40 15.42 -4.13
C ARG A 178 -18.76 14.10 -3.71
N LEU A 179 -17.44 13.98 -3.81
CA LEU A 179 -16.70 12.87 -3.25
C LEU A 179 -16.72 13.00 -1.72
N SER A 180 -17.43 12.09 -1.05
CA SER A 180 -17.60 12.14 0.40
C SER A 180 -16.34 11.62 1.12
N ILE A 181 -15.29 12.41 1.17
CA ILE A 181 -14.00 12.00 1.74
C ILE A 181 -13.91 12.48 3.18
N ASP A 182 -13.68 11.56 4.12
CA ASP A 182 -13.48 11.85 5.54
C ASP A 182 -12.10 11.37 5.98
N LEU A 183 -11.14 12.30 6.05
CA LEU A 183 -9.77 12.00 6.44
C LEU A 183 -9.65 11.71 7.94
N ALA A 184 -10.53 12.25 8.77
CA ALA A 184 -10.50 11.98 10.20
C ALA A 184 -10.93 10.53 10.48
N ALA A 185 -12.04 10.09 9.87
CA ALA A 185 -12.48 8.71 9.95
C ALA A 185 -11.45 7.73 9.36
N LEU A 186 -10.80 8.08 8.25
CA LEU A 186 -9.70 7.29 7.69
C LEU A 186 -8.54 7.19 8.70
N ALA A 187 -8.11 8.29 9.30
CA ALA A 187 -7.03 8.28 10.27
C ALA A 187 -7.33 7.41 11.50
N ASP A 188 -8.56 7.49 12.02
CA ASP A 188 -8.98 6.68 13.16
C ASP A 188 -9.02 5.18 12.83
N GLU A 189 -9.44 4.81 11.62
CA GLU A 189 -9.36 3.42 11.16
C GLU A 189 -7.90 2.94 11.06
N LEU A 190 -6.99 3.76 10.54
CA LEU A 190 -5.57 3.40 10.42
C LEU A 190 -4.89 3.25 11.78
N ASP A 191 -5.24 4.09 12.76
CA ASP A 191 -4.76 3.92 14.14
C ASP A 191 -5.34 2.66 14.79
N ALA A 192 -6.62 2.38 14.59
CA ALA A 192 -7.23 1.14 15.06
C ALA A 192 -6.55 -0.08 14.45
N GLU A 193 -6.20 -0.02 13.16
CA GLU A 193 -5.43 -1.07 12.49
C GLU A 193 -4.02 -1.21 13.05
N ALA A 194 -3.29 -0.11 13.27
CA ALA A 194 -1.97 -0.16 13.89
C ALA A 194 -2.02 -0.79 15.30
N LEU A 195 -3.06 -0.48 16.09
CA LEU A 195 -3.28 -1.10 17.40
C LEU A 195 -3.59 -2.60 17.32
N ARG A 196 -4.37 -3.04 16.31
CA ARG A 196 -4.61 -4.46 16.02
C ARG A 196 -3.33 -5.19 15.62
N ASN A 197 -2.39 -4.49 15.02
CA ASN A 197 -1.10 -5.02 14.60
C ASN A 197 0.03 -4.79 15.62
N SER A 198 -0.27 -4.33 16.84
CA SER A 198 0.74 -4.04 17.87
C SER A 198 1.60 -5.25 18.23
N ALA A 199 2.88 -5.02 18.55
CA ALA A 199 3.84 -6.06 18.88
C ALA A 199 3.43 -6.89 20.11
N ALA A 200 2.66 -6.30 21.02
CA ALA A 200 2.15 -6.96 22.23
C ALA A 200 0.98 -7.94 21.97
N ARG A 201 0.42 -7.98 20.76
CA ARG A 201 -0.66 -8.91 20.41
C ARG A 201 -0.11 -10.24 19.92
N ASP A 202 -0.76 -11.32 20.33
CA ASP A 202 -0.46 -12.69 19.92
C ASP A 202 -0.63 -12.86 18.40
N LEU A 203 0.10 -13.81 17.82
CA LEU A 203 0.17 -14.00 16.37
C LEU A 203 -1.21 -14.20 15.73
N PHE A 204 -2.09 -14.98 16.38
CA PHE A 204 -3.42 -15.31 15.86
C PHE A 204 -4.42 -14.16 15.93
N THR A 205 -4.14 -13.09 16.69
CA THR A 205 -4.97 -11.87 16.75
C THR A 205 -4.37 -10.67 16.03
N ASN A 206 -3.18 -10.85 15.46
CA ASN A 206 -2.40 -9.82 14.79
C ASN A 206 -2.29 -10.13 13.29
N PRO A 207 -3.08 -9.45 12.44
CA PRO A 207 -3.06 -9.67 10.98
C PRO A 207 -1.67 -9.49 10.36
N ALA A 208 -0.88 -8.50 10.80
CA ALA A 208 0.46 -8.25 10.28
C ALA A 208 1.45 -9.39 10.63
N LYS A 209 1.43 -9.90 11.88
CA LYS A 209 2.24 -11.08 12.26
C LYS A 209 1.80 -12.33 11.49
N THR A 210 0.50 -12.50 11.27
CA THR A 210 -0.03 -13.61 10.44
C THR A 210 0.49 -13.53 9.00
N ILE A 211 0.53 -12.33 8.41
CA ILE A 211 1.12 -12.14 7.06
C ILE A 211 2.63 -12.42 7.10
N ALA A 212 3.37 -11.90 8.08
CA ALA A 212 4.81 -12.13 8.22
C ALA A 212 5.15 -13.63 8.35
N ALA A 213 4.38 -14.37 9.15
CA ALA A 213 4.52 -15.81 9.29
C ALA A 213 4.25 -16.55 7.96
N ARG A 214 3.27 -16.10 7.17
CA ARG A 214 2.97 -16.69 5.85
C ARG A 214 4.05 -16.40 4.81
N LEU A 215 4.76 -15.28 4.94
CA LEU A 215 5.87 -14.89 4.06
C LEU A 215 7.18 -15.58 4.42
N SER A 216 7.36 -15.95 5.68
CA SER A 216 8.57 -16.61 6.16
C SER A 216 8.75 -17.96 5.45
N GLU A 217 9.95 -18.23 4.95
CA GLU A 217 10.37 -19.52 4.37
C GLU A 217 9.60 -19.96 3.10
N HIS A 218 8.87 -19.06 2.43
CA HIS A 218 8.12 -19.39 1.21
C HIS A 218 8.44 -18.42 0.06
N HIS A 219 8.35 -18.92 -1.17
CA HIS A 219 8.27 -18.06 -2.35
C HIS A 219 6.86 -17.49 -2.44
N VAL A 220 6.71 -16.18 -2.24
CA VAL A 220 5.38 -15.56 -2.17
C VAL A 220 5.12 -14.58 -3.32
N ALA A 221 3.90 -14.62 -3.83
CA ALA A 221 3.33 -13.57 -4.65
C ALA A 221 2.17 -12.88 -3.93
N LEU A 222 2.22 -11.54 -3.86
CA LEU A 222 1.06 -10.71 -3.54
C LEU A 222 0.22 -10.57 -4.82
N ALA A 223 -1.00 -11.07 -4.79
CA ALA A 223 -1.88 -11.09 -5.94
C ALA A 223 -3.05 -10.12 -5.73
N GLY A 224 -3.14 -9.08 -6.54
CA GLY A 224 -4.24 -8.11 -6.45
C GLY A 224 -5.45 -8.49 -7.31
N ASP A 225 -6.65 -8.46 -6.73
CA ASP A 225 -7.91 -8.50 -7.49
C ASP A 225 -8.30 -7.09 -7.96
N GLY A 226 -8.13 -6.83 -9.26
CA GLY A 226 -8.37 -5.52 -9.86
C GLY A 226 -7.20 -4.53 -9.75
N ALA A 227 -7.34 -3.37 -10.40
CA ALA A 227 -6.25 -2.41 -10.56
C ALA A 227 -5.76 -1.80 -9.24
N GLY A 228 -6.68 -1.50 -8.32
CA GLY A 228 -6.33 -0.93 -7.01
C GLY A 228 -5.53 -1.91 -6.15
N MET A 229 -5.99 -3.16 -6.04
CA MET A 229 -5.28 -4.18 -5.29
C MET A 229 -3.95 -4.59 -5.95
N LEU A 230 -3.85 -4.52 -7.27
CA LEU A 230 -2.57 -4.71 -7.97
C LEU A 230 -1.57 -3.60 -7.64
N ALA A 231 -2.02 -2.35 -7.58
CA ALA A 231 -1.18 -1.24 -7.12
C ALA A 231 -0.70 -1.46 -5.68
N LEU A 232 -1.60 -1.90 -4.80
CA LEU A 232 -1.26 -2.27 -3.43
C LEU A 232 -0.28 -3.47 -3.35
N ALA A 233 -0.46 -4.50 -4.16
CA ALA A 233 0.44 -5.64 -4.23
C ALA A 233 1.85 -5.22 -4.65
N ARG A 234 1.98 -4.29 -5.61
CA ARG A 234 3.27 -3.70 -6.01
C ARG A 234 3.90 -2.89 -4.88
N HIS A 235 3.12 -2.09 -4.16
CA HIS A 235 3.59 -1.39 -2.95
C HIS A 235 4.09 -2.38 -1.90
N GLY A 236 3.32 -3.42 -1.60
CA GLY A 236 3.70 -4.48 -0.66
C GLY A 236 5.01 -5.17 -1.07
N SER A 237 5.14 -5.55 -2.34
CA SER A 237 6.38 -6.15 -2.89
C SER A 237 7.59 -5.23 -2.72
N SER A 238 7.44 -3.94 -3.07
CA SER A 238 8.51 -2.95 -2.87
C SER A 238 8.86 -2.77 -1.40
N THR A 239 7.87 -2.77 -0.51
CA THR A 239 8.07 -2.61 0.93
C THR A 239 8.75 -3.82 1.55
N MET A 240 8.39 -5.04 1.16
CA MET A 240 9.07 -6.27 1.58
C MET A 240 10.54 -6.24 1.16
N LEU A 241 10.85 -5.76 -0.05
CA LEU A 241 12.23 -5.64 -0.52
C LEU A 241 13.02 -4.58 0.26
N ARG A 242 12.45 -3.38 0.41
CA ARG A 242 13.15 -2.22 1.02
C ARG A 242 13.30 -2.35 2.53
N VAL A 243 12.26 -2.84 3.22
CA VAL A 243 12.20 -2.90 4.68
C VAL A 243 12.63 -4.27 5.20
N ALA A 244 12.03 -5.35 4.69
CA ALA A 244 12.27 -6.72 5.17
C ALA A 244 13.46 -7.41 4.49
N HIS A 245 14.04 -6.79 3.46
CA HIS A 245 15.05 -7.41 2.60
C HIS A 245 14.59 -8.77 2.03
N HIS A 246 13.29 -8.86 1.73
CA HIS A 246 12.67 -10.08 1.26
C HIS A 246 12.02 -9.88 -0.11
N VAL A 247 12.34 -10.78 -1.05
CA VAL A 247 11.84 -10.72 -2.41
C VAL A 247 10.46 -11.36 -2.47
N VAL A 248 9.46 -10.56 -2.82
CA VAL A 248 8.07 -11.01 -2.98
C VAL A 248 7.58 -10.51 -4.33
N ALA A 249 6.98 -11.38 -5.14
CA ALA A 249 6.43 -10.99 -6.43
C ALA A 249 5.11 -10.22 -6.26
N ALA A 250 4.78 -9.32 -7.20
CA ALA A 250 3.46 -8.70 -7.29
C ALA A 250 2.82 -9.09 -8.63
N ALA A 251 1.59 -9.60 -8.59
CA ALA A 251 0.89 -10.08 -9.79
C ALA A 251 -0.61 -9.74 -9.75
N GLY A 252 -1.25 -9.78 -10.92
CA GLY A 252 -2.71 -9.84 -10.98
C GLY A 252 -3.20 -11.20 -10.51
N LEU A 253 -4.37 -11.27 -9.88
CA LEU A 253 -4.94 -12.52 -9.39
C LEU A 253 -5.04 -13.61 -10.46
N ALA A 254 -5.41 -13.25 -11.69
CA ALA A 254 -5.53 -14.20 -12.79
C ALA A 254 -4.19 -14.89 -13.10
N ASP A 255 -3.10 -14.13 -13.17
CA ASP A 255 -1.76 -14.64 -13.45
C ASP A 255 -1.28 -15.55 -12.31
N ALA A 256 -1.52 -15.14 -11.06
CA ALA A 256 -1.16 -15.93 -9.88
C ALA A 256 -1.92 -17.27 -9.84
N VAL A 257 -3.22 -17.28 -10.19
CA VAL A 257 -4.01 -18.51 -10.30
C VAL A 257 -3.49 -19.43 -11.41
N VAL A 258 -3.09 -18.89 -12.56
CA VAL A 258 -2.48 -19.68 -13.64
C VAL A 258 -1.15 -20.29 -13.20
N ALA A 259 -0.31 -19.53 -12.49
CA ALA A 259 0.96 -20.02 -11.96
C ALA A 259 0.79 -21.16 -10.94
N LEU A 260 -0.18 -21.02 -10.01
CA LEU A 260 -0.52 -22.08 -9.04
C LEU A 260 -1.05 -23.34 -9.72
N ARG A 261 -1.89 -23.22 -10.75
CA ARG A 261 -2.41 -24.39 -11.47
C ARG A 261 -1.34 -25.08 -12.31
N SER A 262 -0.40 -24.31 -12.86
CA SER A 262 0.70 -24.87 -13.67
C SER A 262 1.69 -25.65 -12.82
N THR A 263 1.98 -25.18 -11.60
CA THR A 263 2.81 -25.90 -10.63
C THR A 263 2.12 -27.18 -10.14
N ALA A 264 0.80 -27.17 -9.96
CA ALA A 264 0.03 -28.39 -9.69
C ALA A 264 -0.01 -29.39 -10.87
N GLY A 265 0.06 -28.92 -12.12
CA GLY A 265 -0.05 -29.73 -13.34
C GLY A 265 1.27 -30.30 -13.89
N PHE A 266 2.43 -29.83 -13.43
CA PHE A 266 3.75 -30.30 -13.91
C PHE A 266 4.24 -31.61 -13.27
N GLY A 267 3.44 -32.22 -12.39
CA GLY A 267 3.60 -33.61 -11.98
C GLY A 267 3.15 -34.58 -13.09
N SER A 268 3.82 -34.55 -14.25
CA SER A 268 3.59 -35.55 -15.31
C SER A 268 4.43 -36.81 -15.04
N GLY A 269 4.02 -37.53 -14.02
CA GLY A 269 4.36 -38.93 -13.73
C GLY A 269 3.17 -39.47 -12.94
N LEU A 270 2.91 -40.77 -12.95
CA LEU A 270 1.74 -41.37 -12.29
C LEU A 270 1.76 -41.28 -10.75
N ASP A 271 2.59 -40.41 -10.18
CA ASP A 271 2.68 -40.12 -8.75
C ASP A 271 2.26 -38.67 -8.51
N GLN A 272 1.04 -38.57 -7.96
CA GLN A 272 0.47 -37.50 -7.14
C GLN A 272 1.24 -36.16 -7.17
N ALA A 273 0.63 -35.12 -7.73
CA ALA A 273 0.98 -33.75 -7.39
C ALA A 273 1.00 -33.65 -5.87
N ALA A 274 2.20 -33.47 -5.28
CA ALA A 274 2.41 -33.55 -3.84
C ALA A 274 1.38 -32.67 -3.12
N SER A 275 0.33 -33.30 -2.66
CA SER A 275 -0.73 -32.65 -1.91
C SER A 275 -0.14 -32.17 -0.60
N SER A 276 -0.81 -31.26 0.11
CA SER A 276 -0.41 -30.94 1.49
C SER A 276 -0.31 -32.19 2.37
N ALA A 277 -1.02 -33.27 2.03
CA ALA A 277 -0.92 -34.57 2.68
C ALA A 277 0.35 -35.35 2.29
N ASP A 278 0.82 -35.30 1.05
CA ASP A 278 2.07 -35.99 0.66
C ASP A 278 3.29 -35.33 1.32
N ALA A 279 3.29 -33.99 1.46
CA ALA A 279 4.31 -33.28 2.22
C ALA A 279 4.35 -33.67 3.70
N LEU A 280 3.22 -34.11 4.29
CA LEU A 280 3.15 -34.58 5.67
C LEU A 280 3.83 -35.94 5.88
N PHE A 281 3.89 -36.76 4.82
CA PHE A 281 4.53 -38.07 4.84
C PHE A 281 5.90 -38.10 4.16
N HIS A 282 6.38 -36.94 3.66
CA HIS A 282 7.66 -36.79 2.98
C HIS A 282 8.81 -36.83 4.00
N ASP A 283 9.77 -37.72 3.79
CA ASP A 283 10.94 -37.85 4.65
C ASP A 283 12.16 -37.22 3.96
N GLU A 284 12.63 -36.07 4.46
CA GLU A 284 13.76 -35.35 3.84
C GLU A 284 15.06 -36.17 3.79
N GLU A 285 15.24 -37.15 4.68
CA GLU A 285 16.43 -38.00 4.71
C GLU A 285 16.40 -39.07 3.60
N PHE A 286 15.21 -39.51 3.17
CA PHE A 286 15.05 -40.54 2.14
C PHE A 286 14.61 -40.00 0.78
N ASP A 287 13.80 -38.95 0.75
CA ASP A 287 13.12 -38.44 -0.45
C ASP A 287 13.77 -37.15 -1.01
N GLY A 288 14.71 -36.56 -0.27
CA GLY A 288 15.38 -35.30 -0.63
C GLY A 288 14.56 -34.05 -0.33
N PRO A 289 15.04 -32.84 -0.67
CA PRO A 289 14.34 -31.60 -0.34
C PRO A 289 13.07 -31.42 -1.17
N LEU A 290 11.97 -31.02 -0.52
CA LEU A 290 10.73 -30.64 -1.21
C LEU A 290 10.98 -29.45 -2.15
N PRO A 291 10.30 -29.41 -3.32
CA PRO A 291 10.37 -28.25 -4.20
C PRO A 291 9.75 -27.03 -3.50
N GLU A 292 10.37 -25.86 -3.66
CA GLU A 292 9.83 -24.61 -3.15
C GLU A 292 8.46 -24.32 -3.78
N ARG A 293 7.42 -24.25 -2.96
CA ARG A 293 6.04 -24.01 -3.41
C ARG A 293 5.77 -22.50 -3.47
N LEU A 294 5.16 -22.07 -4.58
CA LEU A 294 4.62 -20.72 -4.70
C LEU A 294 3.41 -20.59 -3.77
N ARG A 295 3.47 -19.62 -2.86
CA ARG A 295 2.32 -19.18 -2.06
C ARG A 295 1.77 -17.87 -2.60
N VAL A 296 0.45 -17.76 -2.64
CA VAL A 296 -0.25 -16.56 -3.10
C VAL A 296 -1.05 -15.95 -1.96
N LEU A 297 -0.79 -14.68 -1.66
CA LEU A 297 -1.66 -13.86 -0.81
C LEU A 297 -2.56 -13.02 -1.73
N ALA A 298 -3.81 -13.44 -1.88
CA ALA A 298 -4.80 -12.79 -2.73
C ALA A 298 -5.45 -11.61 -1.98
N LEU A 299 -5.00 -10.40 -2.30
CA LEU A 299 -5.51 -9.15 -1.78
C LEU A 299 -6.81 -8.79 -2.52
N THR A 300 -7.91 -8.62 -1.77
CA THR A 300 -9.21 -8.31 -2.36
C THR A 300 -10.05 -7.40 -1.47
N LEU A 301 -11.00 -6.71 -2.11
CA LEU A 301 -12.00 -5.91 -1.42
C LEU A 301 -13.00 -6.83 -0.74
N THR A 302 -13.60 -6.33 0.34
CA THR A 302 -14.60 -7.08 1.11
C THR A 302 -15.79 -7.47 0.23
N ASP A 303 -16.27 -6.58 -0.63
CA ASP A 303 -17.41 -6.83 -1.53
C ASP A 303 -17.08 -7.89 -2.61
N ASP A 304 -15.83 -7.96 -3.04
CA ASP A 304 -15.36 -8.90 -4.07
C ASP A 304 -14.94 -10.25 -3.47
N ARG A 305 -14.87 -10.37 -2.13
CA ARG A 305 -14.35 -11.55 -1.42
C ARG A 305 -14.95 -12.86 -1.93
N THR A 306 -16.27 -12.92 -2.14
CA THR A 306 -16.95 -14.14 -2.61
C THR A 306 -16.48 -14.55 -4.01
N VAL A 307 -16.30 -13.56 -4.90
CA VAL A 307 -15.85 -13.79 -6.28
C VAL A 307 -14.38 -14.20 -6.28
N THR A 308 -13.53 -13.51 -5.52
CA THR A 308 -12.12 -13.87 -5.37
C THR A 308 -11.97 -15.27 -4.77
N ALA A 309 -12.76 -15.61 -3.75
CA ALA A 309 -12.76 -16.94 -3.13
C ALA A 309 -13.11 -18.05 -4.12
N ALA A 310 -14.12 -17.83 -4.96
CA ALA A 310 -14.48 -18.78 -6.01
C ALA A 310 -13.34 -18.96 -7.04
N ARG A 311 -12.57 -17.91 -7.36
CA ARG A 311 -11.44 -17.98 -8.30
C ARG A 311 -10.26 -18.78 -7.77
N VAL A 312 -10.02 -18.74 -6.46
CA VAL A 312 -8.93 -19.46 -5.79
C VAL A 312 -9.36 -20.79 -5.16
N ALA A 313 -10.64 -21.16 -5.28
CA ALA A 313 -11.16 -22.40 -4.72
C ALA A 313 -10.41 -23.62 -5.27
N GLY A 314 -10.03 -24.53 -4.36
CA GLY A 314 -9.26 -25.73 -4.69
C GLY A 314 -7.75 -25.49 -4.89
N LEU A 315 -7.23 -24.31 -4.56
CA LEU A 315 -5.80 -24.03 -4.54
C LEU A 315 -5.31 -23.96 -3.08
N ASP A 316 -4.56 -24.97 -2.64
CA ASP A 316 -4.10 -25.10 -1.25
C ASP A 316 -3.17 -23.96 -0.80
N ASP A 317 -2.40 -23.38 -1.73
CA ASP A 317 -1.41 -22.33 -1.47
C ASP A 317 -1.93 -20.90 -1.74
N ALA A 318 -3.25 -20.73 -1.89
CA ALA A 318 -3.87 -19.42 -2.09
C ALA A 318 -4.63 -18.96 -0.83
N TYR A 319 -4.22 -17.82 -0.27
CA TYR A 319 -4.82 -17.26 0.94
C TYR A 319 -5.44 -15.89 0.67
N LEU A 320 -6.72 -15.76 0.97
CA LEU A 320 -7.44 -14.49 0.85
C LEU A 320 -7.06 -13.55 1.99
N VAL A 321 -6.83 -12.28 1.64
CA VAL A 321 -6.55 -11.20 2.59
C VAL A 321 -7.42 -9.99 2.25
N THR A 322 -8.24 -9.57 3.20
CA THR A 322 -9.16 -8.44 3.12
C THR A 322 -9.01 -7.55 4.34
N ALA A 323 -9.40 -6.28 4.21
CA ALA A 323 -9.35 -5.33 5.34
C ALA A 323 -10.18 -5.79 6.55
N GLN A 324 -11.22 -6.61 6.33
CA GLN A 324 -12.11 -7.11 7.40
C GLN A 324 -11.65 -8.42 8.03
N ASP A 325 -10.53 -9.01 7.61
CA ASP A 325 -9.95 -10.18 8.29
C ASP A 325 -9.34 -9.77 9.64
N VAL A 326 -10.20 -9.51 10.61
CA VAL A 326 -9.88 -9.19 12.00
C VAL A 326 -10.29 -10.37 12.86
N PRO A 327 -9.33 -11.09 13.48
CA PRO A 327 -9.63 -12.11 14.47
C PRO A 327 -10.37 -11.49 15.66
N ASP A 328 -11.41 -12.17 16.17
CA ASP A 328 -12.25 -11.77 17.32
C ASP A 328 -13.06 -10.46 17.20
N ALA A 329 -13.23 -9.90 16.00
CA ALA A 329 -14.17 -8.80 15.79
C ALA A 329 -15.64 -9.31 15.77
N PRO A 330 -16.59 -8.65 16.46
CA PRO A 330 -18.01 -8.90 16.21
C PRO A 330 -18.31 -8.64 14.73
N GLN A 331 -19.24 -9.42 14.15
CA GLN A 331 -19.60 -9.32 12.73
C GLN A 331 -19.78 -7.85 12.31
N PRO A 332 -19.22 -7.44 11.16
CA PRO A 332 -19.14 -6.03 10.79
C PRO A 332 -20.53 -5.39 10.81
N SER A 333 -20.66 -4.29 11.54
CA SER A 333 -21.84 -3.43 11.49
C SER A 333 -21.95 -2.81 10.09
N THR A 334 -22.96 -3.24 9.33
CA THR A 334 -23.51 -2.65 8.09
C THR A 334 -22.57 -1.74 7.27
N GLY A 335 -21.95 -2.32 6.25
CA GLY A 335 -21.28 -1.63 5.13
C GLY A 335 -19.80 -1.98 5.04
N ALA A 336 -19.35 -2.54 3.90
CA ALA A 336 -17.93 -2.59 3.62
C ALA A 336 -17.36 -1.16 3.60
N GLY A 337 -16.23 -0.94 4.27
CA GLY A 337 -15.51 0.34 4.19
C GLY A 337 -15.21 0.70 2.73
N ARG A 338 -14.97 1.98 2.44
CA ARG A 338 -14.71 2.37 1.04
C ARG A 338 -13.44 1.73 0.50
N ALA A 339 -13.36 1.58 -0.82
CA ALA A 339 -12.22 0.91 -1.45
C ALA A 339 -10.88 1.55 -1.03
N GLU A 340 -10.77 2.87 -1.11
CA GLU A 340 -9.59 3.62 -0.69
C GLU A 340 -9.19 3.39 0.77
N GLN A 341 -10.17 3.27 1.67
CA GLN A 341 -9.94 2.98 3.11
C GLN A 341 -9.47 1.54 3.31
N GLN A 342 -10.09 0.57 2.64
CA GLN A 342 -9.68 -0.84 2.70
C GLN A 342 -8.25 -1.03 2.17
N LEU A 343 -7.91 -0.35 1.07
CA LEU A 343 -6.56 -0.36 0.51
C LEU A 343 -5.54 0.25 1.48
N ALA A 344 -5.88 1.34 2.17
CA ALA A 344 -5.01 1.96 3.18
C ALA A 344 -4.80 1.05 4.41
N VAL A 345 -5.86 0.38 4.89
CA VAL A 345 -5.77 -0.60 5.99
C VAL A 345 -4.84 -1.76 5.62
N LEU A 346 -5.01 -2.33 4.42
CA LEU A 346 -4.14 -3.41 3.96
C LEU A 346 -2.70 -2.95 3.73
N ALA A 347 -2.48 -1.70 3.32
CA ALA A 347 -1.13 -1.13 3.24
C ALA A 347 -0.42 -1.12 4.60
N VAL A 348 -1.09 -0.64 5.64
CA VAL A 348 -0.55 -0.66 7.02
C VAL A 348 -0.22 -2.08 7.45
N ARG A 349 -1.08 -3.06 7.16
CA ARG A 349 -0.79 -4.48 7.46
C ARG A 349 0.46 -4.98 6.77
N LEU A 350 0.62 -4.68 5.48
CA LEU A 350 1.78 -5.12 4.69
C LEU A 350 3.07 -4.43 5.16
N GLU A 351 3.01 -3.14 5.47
CA GLU A 351 4.13 -2.36 6.01
C GLU A 351 4.57 -2.89 7.37
N MET A 352 3.65 -3.14 8.30
CA MET A 352 3.97 -3.72 9.60
C MET A 352 4.44 -5.18 9.49
N ALA A 353 3.88 -5.97 8.57
CA ALA A 353 4.35 -7.33 8.30
C ALA A 353 5.80 -7.35 7.79
N ALA A 354 6.18 -6.38 6.95
CA ALA A 354 7.55 -6.22 6.50
C ALA A 354 8.50 -5.90 7.66
N VAL A 355 8.07 -5.05 8.60
CA VAL A 355 8.86 -4.76 9.82
C VAL A 355 9.03 -6.02 10.67
N TYR A 356 7.95 -6.77 10.94
CA TYR A 356 8.06 -8.02 11.69
C TYR A 356 9.00 -9.02 11.03
N LEU A 357 8.90 -9.19 9.70
CA LEU A 357 9.78 -10.09 8.96
C LEU A 357 11.26 -9.66 9.04
N ARG A 358 11.55 -8.36 9.04
CA ARG A 358 12.91 -7.85 9.28
C ARG A 358 13.41 -8.22 10.68
N LEU A 359 12.61 -7.91 11.71
CA LEU A 359 13.01 -8.08 13.11
C LEU A 359 13.26 -9.53 13.48
N VAL A 360 12.46 -10.47 12.97
CA VAL A 360 12.63 -11.90 13.20
C VAL A 360 13.93 -12.44 12.61
N ARG A 361 14.37 -11.89 11.47
CA ARG A 361 15.54 -12.38 10.71
C ARG A 361 16.87 -11.75 11.13
N GLY A 362 16.82 -10.60 11.80
CA GLY A 362 17.99 -9.85 12.27
C GLY A 362 18.53 -8.86 11.24
#